data_AF-A0A7R9A783-F1
#
_entry.id   AF-A0A7R9A783-F1
#
_cell.length_a   1.000
_cell.length_b   1.000
_cell.length_c   1.000
_cell.angle_alpha   90.00
_cell.angle_beta   90.00
_cell.angle_gamma   90.00
#
_symmetry.space_group_name_H-M   'P 1'
#
loop_
_entity.id
_entity.type
_entity.pdbx_description
1 polymer ?
#
loop_
_entity_poly.entity_id
_entity_poly.type
_entity_poly.pdbx_seq_one_letter_code
_entity_poly.pdbx_strand_id
1 'polypeptide(L)'
;MIFESKPSNDEGLDQYLLHYVLWNEAKEHFMVHASFTCDEFVGGVTRPYPTRREGGFWLGSGTKHAPLVKECPLKCRPKEHPDWVNC
;
A
#
# COMPACT_ATOMS: atom_id res chain seq x y z
N MET A 1 -21.42 4.54 17.02
CA MET A 1 -22.38 4.58 15.90
C MET A 1 -22.13 3.31 15.10
N ILE A 2 -23.05 2.35 15.14
CA ILE A 2 -22.91 1.08 14.39
C ILE A 2 -23.80 1.25 13.15
N PHE A 3 -23.19 1.27 11.97
CA PHE A 3 -23.93 1.32 10.71
C PHE A 3 -24.34 -0.11 10.35
N GLU A 4 -25.60 -0.46 10.60
CA GLU A 4 -26.19 -1.66 10.01
C GLU A 4 -26.54 -1.35 8.55
N SER A 5 -25.80 -1.96 7.62
CA SER A 5 -26.11 -1.94 6.20
C SER A 5 -26.44 -3.37 5.75
N LYS A 6 -27.47 -3.49 4.92
CA LYS A 6 -27.87 -4.75 4.29
C LYS A 6 -26.82 -5.08 3.22
N PRO A 7 -26.26 -6.31 3.16
CA PRO A 7 -25.23 -6.62 2.18
C PRO A 7 -25.81 -6.50 0.77
N SER A 8 -25.33 -5.51 0.01
CA SER A 8 -25.55 -5.37 -1.42
C SER A 8 -24.36 -6.00 -2.15
N ASN A 9 -24.63 -6.71 -3.26
CA ASN A 9 -23.59 -7.19 -4.21
C ASN A 9 -22.92 -6.06 -5.01
N ASP A 10 -22.99 -4.83 -4.51
CA ASP A 10 -22.44 -3.65 -5.16
C ASP A 10 -21.07 -3.38 -4.54
N GLU A 11 -20.06 -4.10 -5.02
CA GLU A 11 -18.65 -4.04 -4.59
C GLU A 11 -18.05 -2.62 -4.70
N GLY A 12 -18.75 -1.68 -5.33
CA GLY A 12 -18.35 -0.28 -5.39
C GLY A 12 -18.78 0.53 -4.17
N LEU A 13 -19.91 0.19 -3.54
CA LEU A 13 -20.49 1.00 -2.47
C LEU A 13 -19.69 0.85 -1.17
N ASP A 14 -19.23 -0.35 -0.83
CA ASP A 14 -18.38 -0.57 0.34
C ASP A 14 -17.04 0.15 0.17
N GLN A 15 -16.40 0.06 -1.00
CA GLN A 15 -15.16 0.77 -1.29
C GLN A 15 -15.34 2.29 -1.26
N TYR A 16 -16.46 2.80 -1.79
CA TYR A 16 -16.81 4.22 -1.70
C TYR A 16 -16.98 4.69 -0.26
N LEU A 17 -17.72 3.94 0.56
CA LEU A 17 -17.95 4.29 1.96
C LEU A 17 -16.67 4.18 2.80
N LEU A 18 -15.86 3.16 2.56
CA LEU A 18 -14.53 3.03 3.17
C LEU A 18 -13.64 4.22 2.82
N HIS A 19 -13.63 4.65 1.56
CA HIS A 19 -12.85 5.81 1.15
C HIS A 19 -13.41 7.14 1.69
N TYR A 20 -14.73 7.35 1.64
CA TYR A 20 -15.32 8.63 1.99
C TYR A 20 -15.43 8.84 3.51
N VAL A 21 -15.87 7.81 4.23
CA VAL A 21 -16.17 7.87 5.67
C VAL A 21 -14.95 7.47 6.50
N LEU A 22 -14.32 6.35 6.16
CA LEU A 22 -13.26 5.78 7.01
C LEU A 22 -11.88 6.37 6.68
N TRP A 23 -11.49 6.47 5.41
CA TRP A 23 -10.13 6.84 5.01
C TRP A 23 -9.70 8.22 5.52
N ASN A 24 -10.60 9.20 5.55
CA ASN A 24 -10.28 10.55 6.03
C ASN A 24 -9.81 10.58 7.49
N GLU A 25 -10.43 9.76 8.34
CA GLU A 25 -10.05 9.62 9.76
C GLU A 25 -8.90 8.62 9.92
N ALA A 26 -8.92 7.54 9.14
CA ALA A 26 -8.01 6.42 9.23
C ALA A 26 -6.59 6.73 8.76
N LYS A 27 -6.42 7.53 7.71
CA LYS A 27 -5.15 7.66 6.97
C LYS A 27 -3.94 8.04 7.82
N GLU A 28 -4.11 8.62 9.01
CA GLU A 28 -3.01 8.95 9.92
C GLU A 28 -2.75 7.88 11.00
N HIS A 29 -3.66 6.92 11.15
CA HIS A 29 -3.65 5.87 12.17
C HIS A 29 -3.27 4.47 11.65
N PHE A 30 -3.08 4.31 10.34
CA PHE A 30 -2.61 3.06 9.74
C PHE A 30 -1.16 3.15 9.30
N MET A 31 -0.42 2.05 9.45
CA MET A 31 0.87 1.87 8.78
C MET A 31 0.61 1.30 7.39
N VAL A 32 1.04 2.02 6.36
CA VAL A 32 0.90 1.57 4.97
C VAL A 32 2.28 1.24 4.43
N HIS A 33 2.48 0.00 3.97
CA HIS A 33 3.68 -0.35 3.23
C HIS A 33 3.42 -0.17 1.74
N ALA A 34 4.04 0.84 1.13
CA ALA A 34 3.97 0.99 -0.32
C ALA A 34 4.86 -0.06 -0.98
N SER A 35 4.23 -0.93 -1.76
CA SER A 35 4.92 -1.81 -2.71
C SER A 35 5.33 -1.06 -3.98
N PHE A 36 4.98 0.22 -4.13
CA PHE A 36 5.40 1.10 -5.23
C PHE A 36 6.25 2.26 -4.68
N THR A 37 6.30 3.38 -5.41
CA THR A 37 6.98 4.59 -4.94
C THR A 37 6.23 5.23 -3.77
N CYS A 38 6.95 5.65 -2.74
CA CYS A 38 6.40 6.34 -1.56
C CYS A 38 5.73 7.70 -1.86
N ASP A 39 5.85 8.17 -3.10
CA ASP A 39 5.33 9.46 -3.57
C ASP A 39 3.87 9.42 -4.03
N GLU A 40 3.33 8.23 -4.29
CA GLU A 40 2.00 8.06 -4.87
C GLU A 40 0.89 8.21 -3.81
N PHE A 41 1.19 7.86 -2.56
CA PHE A 41 0.31 8.02 -1.42
C PHE A 41 0.91 9.01 -0.43
N VAL A 42 0.62 10.29 -0.70
CA VAL A 42 1.09 11.44 0.09
C VAL A 42 0.36 11.50 1.43
N GLY A 43 0.79 10.65 2.35
CA GLY A 43 0.38 10.65 3.75
C GLY A 43 1.57 10.16 4.57
N GLY A 44 1.95 10.90 5.61
CA GLY A 44 3.20 10.70 6.38
C GLY A 44 3.37 9.35 7.08
N VAL A 45 2.49 8.38 6.82
CA VAL A 45 2.50 7.02 7.34
C VAL A 45 2.93 5.97 6.31
N THR A 46 3.10 6.33 5.03
CA THR A 46 3.57 5.41 4.00
C THR A 46 5.04 5.08 4.22
N ARG A 47 5.34 3.81 4.44
CA ARG A 47 6.69 3.28 4.66
C ARG A 47 7.12 2.40 3.48
N PRO A 48 8.43 2.29 3.21
CA PRO A 48 8.96 1.29 2.29
C PRO A 48 8.50 -0.11 2.69
N TYR A 49 8.38 -0.99 1.70
CA TYR A 49 8.12 -2.41 1.97
C TYR A 49 9.30 -3.00 2.78
N PRO A 50 9.06 -3.76 3.87
CA PRO A 50 10.11 -4.14 4.82
C PRO A 50 10.98 -5.32 4.35
N THR A 51 10.75 -5.81 3.13
CA THR A 51 11.49 -6.96 2.57
C THR A 51 12.03 -6.62 1.19
N ARG A 52 13.23 -7.16 0.89
CA ARG A 52 13.85 -7.01 -0.42
C ARG A 52 13.03 -7.77 -1.46
N ARG A 53 12.89 -7.18 -2.64
CA ARG A 53 12.36 -7.91 -3.80
C ARG A 53 13.37 -8.91 -4.33
N GLU A 54 12.87 -10.08 -4.73
CA GLU A 54 13.65 -11.07 -5.47
C GLU A 54 12.91 -11.41 -6.76
N GLY A 55 13.57 -11.27 -7.91
CA GLY A 55 12.93 -11.45 -9.22
C GLY A 55 11.75 -10.49 -9.47
N GLY A 56 11.68 -9.36 -8.77
CA GLY A 56 10.56 -8.40 -8.85
C GLY A 56 9.38 -8.72 -7.94
N PHE A 57 9.49 -9.68 -7.01
CA PHE A 57 8.42 -10.07 -6.09
C PHE A 57 8.78 -9.75 -4.64
N TRP A 58 7.79 -9.31 -3.85
CA TRP A 58 7.92 -9.22 -2.39
C TRP A 58 7.55 -10.53 -1.70
N LEU A 59 7.97 -10.69 -0.44
CA LEU A 59 7.55 -11.80 0.39
C LEU A 59 6.02 -11.77 0.59
N GLY A 60 5.34 -12.84 0.17
CA GLY A 60 3.88 -12.91 0.18
C GLY A 60 3.21 -12.45 -1.13
N SER A 61 3.99 -12.12 -2.16
CA SER A 61 3.43 -11.93 -3.50
C SER A 61 2.84 -13.25 -4.00
N GLY A 62 1.54 -13.27 -4.28
CA GLY A 62 0.86 -14.42 -4.86
C GLY A 62 1.32 -14.68 -6.30
N THR A 63 1.07 -15.90 -6.81
CA THR A 63 1.52 -16.35 -8.14
C THR A 63 0.88 -15.63 -9.34
N LYS A 64 -0.12 -14.77 -9.10
CA LYS A 64 -0.88 -14.07 -10.14
C LYS A 64 -0.39 -12.65 -10.43
N HIS A 65 0.63 -12.16 -9.70
CA HIS A 65 1.13 -10.81 -9.90
C HIS A 65 2.28 -10.80 -10.91
N ALA A 66 2.34 -9.73 -11.72
CA ALA A 66 3.52 -9.49 -12.54
C ALA A 66 4.68 -9.01 -11.66
N PRO A 67 5.93 -9.35 -11.99
CA PRO A 67 7.09 -8.81 -11.29
C PRO A 67 7.13 -7.30 -11.46
N LEU A 68 7.33 -6.57 -10.38
CA LEU A 68 7.56 -5.14 -10.41
C LEU A 68 9.08 -4.90 -10.33
N VAL A 69 9.60 -4.26 -11.37
CA VAL A 69 11.03 -4.01 -11.58
C VAL A 69 11.28 -2.50 -11.66
N LYS A 70 10.48 -1.72 -10.93
CA LYS A 70 10.55 -0.26 -11.00
C LYS A 70 11.62 0.23 -10.04
N GLU A 71 12.58 0.98 -10.56
CA GLU A 71 13.54 1.63 -9.69
C GLU A 71 12.88 2.69 -8.80
N CYS A 72 13.24 2.64 -7.53
CA CYS A 72 12.69 3.47 -6.49
C CYS A 72 13.64 4.64 -6.16
N PRO A 73 13.11 5.87 -5.99
CA PRO A 73 13.91 6.99 -5.51
C PRO A 73 14.55 6.67 -4.16
N LEU A 74 15.76 7.18 -3.91
CA LEU A 74 16.50 6.91 -2.67
C LEU A 74 15.68 7.20 -1.40
N LYS A 75 14.87 8.28 -1.41
CA LYS A 75 13.98 8.65 -0.30
C LYS A 75 12.89 7.62 0.02
N CYS A 76 12.54 6.76 -0.95
CA CYS A 76 11.51 5.74 -0.82
C CYS A 76 12.08 4.36 -0.46
N ARG A 77 13.41 4.25 -0.34
CA ARG A 77 14.06 2.99 0.05
C ARG A 77 14.09 2.90 1.57
N PRO A 78 14.11 1.68 2.15
CA PRO A 78 14.37 1.51 3.57
C PRO A 78 15.67 2.21 3.96
N LYS A 79 15.68 2.92 5.10
CA LYS A 79 16.86 3.71 5.54
C LYS A 79 18.07 2.80 5.79
N GLU A 80 17.80 1.60 6.27
CA GLU A 80 18.78 0.57 6.58
C GLU A 80 19.28 -0.16 5.32
N HIS A 81 18.55 -0.05 4.21
CA HIS A 81 18.82 -0.75 2.95
C HIS A 81 18.67 0.16 1.72
N PRO A 82 19.49 1.22 1.59
CA PRO A 82 19.45 2.13 0.43
C PRO A 82 19.87 1.46 -0.89
N ASP A 83 20.50 0.29 -0.82
CA ASP A 83 20.90 -0.57 -1.93
C ASP A 83 19.72 -1.32 -2.57
N TRP A 84 18.57 -1.37 -1.91
CA TRP A 84 17.36 -1.98 -2.47
C TRP A 84 16.73 -1.04 -3.49
N VAL A 85 17.24 -1.09 -4.71
CA VAL A 85 16.84 -0.19 -5.79
C VAL A 85 15.42 -0.42 -6.28
N ASN A 86 14.86 -1.62 -6.08
CA ASN A 86 13.55 -1.97 -6.61
C ASN A 86 12.43 -1.75 -5.59
N CYS A 87 11.46 -0.97 -6.02
CA CYS A 87 10.08 -1.11 -5.59
C CYS A 87 9.31 -1.89 -6.66
#